data_AF-A0A3C0R2U5-F1
#
_entry.id   AF-A0A3C0R2U5-F1
#
_cell.length_a   1.000
_cell.length_b   1.000
_cell.length_c   1.000
_cell.angle_alpha   90.00
_cell.angle_beta   90.00
_cell.angle_gamma   90.00
#
_symmetry.space_group_name_H-M   'P 1'
#
loop_
_entity.id
_entity.type
_entity.pdbx_description
1 polymer ?
#
loop_
_entity_poly.entity_id
_entity_poly.type
_entity_poly.pdbx_seq_one_letter_code
_entity_poly.pdbx_strand_id
1 'polypeptide(L)' 'LAYMIERIDDQQRKPIYRAAHISAPALDPSAAWMTSQLMEEVLTRGTAASARSLGFKLPAAGKTGTTNDYK' A
#
# COMPACT_ATOMS: atom_id res chain seq x y z
N LEU A 1 1.55 -7.86 -5.48
CA LEU A 1 0.54 -8.94 -5.46
C LEU A 1 0.22 -9.27 -4.02
N ALA A 2 -1.05 -9.33 -3.65
CA ALA A 2 -1.45 -9.75 -2.31
C ALA A 2 -1.78 -11.24 -2.34
N TYR A 3 -1.07 -12.02 -1.54
CA TYR A 3 -1.32 -13.44 -1.30
C TYR A 3 -1.24 -13.65 0.21
N MET A 4 -2.09 -14.52 0.75
CA MET A 4 -2.12 -14.80 2.19
C MET A 4 -1.16 -15.91 2.60
N ILE A 5 -0.85 -16.81 1.65
CA ILE A 5 0.02 -17.96 1.85
C ILE A 5 1.17 -17.86 0.83
N GLU A 6 2.41 -17.73 1.31
CA GLU A 6 3.60 -17.69 0.44
C GLU A 6 3.95 -19.08 -0.09
N ARG A 7 3.86 -20.09 0.78
CA ARG A 7 4.34 -21.43 0.50
C ARG A 7 3.62 -22.46 1.34
N ILE A 8 3.41 -23.63 0.76
CA ILE A 8 2.98 -24.85 1.47
C ILE A 8 4.01 -25.92 1.12
N ASP A 9 4.64 -26.52 2.12
CA ASP A 9 5.59 -27.62 1.97
C ASP A 9 5.04 -28.89 2.63
N ASP A 10 5.47 -30.06 2.16
CA ASP A 10 5.25 -31.33 2.86
C ASP A 10 6.21 -31.52 4.05
N GLN A 11 6.11 -32.66 4.75
CA GLN A 11 6.96 -32.99 5.90
C GLN A 11 8.45 -33.10 5.54
N GLN A 12 8.77 -33.40 4.28
CA GLN A 12 10.14 -33.48 3.75
C GLN A 12 10.64 -32.13 3.20
N ARG A 13 9.90 -31.03 3.43
CA ARG A 13 10.17 -29.67 2.92
C ARG A 13 10.11 -29.54 1.39
N LYS A 14 9.43 -30.46 0.71
CA LYS A 14 9.18 -30.33 -0.73
C LYS A 14 7.99 -29.38 -0.93
N PRO A 15 8.11 -28.36 -1.82
CA PRO A 15 7.03 -27.41 -2.02
C PRO A 15 5.86 -28.05 -2.76
N ILE A 16 4.67 -27.95 -2.17
CA ILE A 16 3.37 -28.29 -2.77
C ILE A 16 2.81 -27.06 -3.50
N TYR A 17 3.00 -25.88 -2.92
CA TYR A 17 2.53 -24.60 -3.46
C TYR A 17 3.56 -23.52 -3.19
N ARG A 18 3.69 -22.58 -4.13
CA ARG A 18 4.40 -21.31 -3.94
C ARG A 18 3.63 -20.20 -4.65
N ALA A 19 3.48 -19.06 -4.00
CA ALA A 19 2.86 -17.89 -4.62
C ALA A 19 3.65 -17.48 -5.86
N ALA A 20 2.95 -17.30 -6.99
CA ALA A 20 3.55 -16.80 -8.21
C ALA A 20 3.69 -15.28 -8.10
N HIS A 21 4.92 -14.80 -7.92
CA HIS A 21 5.26 -13.38 -7.85
C HIS A 21 5.30 -12.75 -9.25
N ILE A 22 4.15 -12.65 -9.91
CA ILE A 22 4.01 -12.05 -11.25
C ILE A 22 3.67 -10.56 -11.12
N SER A 23 4.63 -9.69 -11.37
CA SER A 23 4.40 -8.23 -11.45
C SER A 23 4.33 -7.79 -12.90
N ALA A 24 3.35 -6.93 -13.22
CA ALA A 24 3.24 -6.27 -14.52
C ALA A 24 3.19 -4.74 -14.31
N PRO A 25 3.94 -3.94 -15.10
CA PRO A 25 3.83 -2.49 -15.03
C PRO A 25 2.40 -2.03 -15.35
N ALA A 26 1.75 -1.36 -14.39
CA ALA A 26 0.39 -0.85 -14.56
C ALA A 26 0.35 0.66 -14.88
N LEU A 27 1.39 1.39 -14.51
CA LEU A 27 1.51 2.84 -14.68
C LEU A 27 2.93 3.20 -15.11
N ASP A 28 3.08 4.34 -15.76
CA ASP A 28 4.39 4.95 -15.98
C ASP A 28 5.06 5.25 -14.62
N PRO A 29 6.35 4.89 -14.42
CA PRO A 29 7.04 5.13 -13.15
C PRO A 29 7.07 6.61 -12.74
N SER A 30 7.15 7.54 -13.69
CA SER A 30 7.18 8.98 -13.40
C SER A 30 5.83 9.45 -12.88
N ALA A 31 4.74 9.00 -13.51
CA ALA A 31 3.39 9.29 -13.04
C ALA A 31 3.13 8.72 -11.63
N ALA A 32 3.59 7.49 -11.36
CA ALA A 32 3.49 6.88 -10.04
C ALA A 32 4.28 7.67 -8.98
N TRP A 33 5.48 8.12 -9.31
CA TRP A 33 6.32 8.93 -8.42
C TRP A 33 5.68 10.28 -8.11
N MET A 34 5.22 11.01 -9.13
CA MET A 34 4.53 12.29 -8.96
C MET A 34 3.28 12.13 -8.08
N THR A 35 2.49 11.08 -8.30
CA THR A 35 1.31 10.78 -7.49
C THR A 35 1.68 10.51 -6.03
N SER A 36 2.77 9.79 -5.76
CA SER A 36 3.27 9.56 -4.40
C SER A 36 3.60 10.87 -3.70
N GLN A 37 4.31 11.78 -4.37
CA GLN A 37 4.66 13.10 -3.83
C GLN A 37 3.40 13.91 -3.49
N LEU A 38 2.39 13.89 -4.36
CA LEU A 38 1.10 14.54 -4.06
C LEU A 38 0.41 13.91 -2.85
N MET A 39 0.45 12.59 -2.70
CA MET A 39 -0.14 11.86 -1.57
C MET A 39 0.63 12.07 -0.26
N GLU A 40 1.92 12.36 -0.29
CA GLU A 40 2.69 12.82 0.89
C GLU A 40 2.13 14.15 1.41
N GLU A 41 1.78 15.07 0.49
CA GLU A 41 1.25 16.37 0.87
C GLU A 41 -0.15 16.32 1.49
N VAL A 42 -0.93 15.27 1.18
CA VAL A 42 -2.22 15.02 1.85
C VAL A 42 -2.04 14.76 3.35
N LEU A 43 -0.94 14.12 3.75
CA LEU A 43 -0.57 13.86 5.15
C LEU A 43 0.15 15.03 5.82
N THR A 44 0.75 15.93 5.05
CA THR A 44 1.45 17.10 5.60
C THR A 44 0.51 18.28 5.80
N ARG A 45 -0.31 18.60 4.79
CA ARG A 45 -1.17 19.79 4.76
C ARG A 45 -2.56 19.57 4.18
N GLY A 46 -2.91 18.33 3.83
CA GLY A 46 -4.22 18.00 3.27
C GLY A 46 -5.17 17.38 4.28
N THR A 47 -6.16 16.67 3.74
CA THR A 47 -7.25 16.07 4.53
C THR A 47 -6.81 14.99 5.51
N ALA A 48 -5.61 14.42 5.36
CA ALA A 48 -5.06 13.44 6.29
C ALA A 48 -4.06 14.04 7.30
N ALA A 49 -3.91 15.37 7.36
CA ALA A 49 -2.91 16.03 8.20
C ALA A 49 -3.00 15.68 9.69
N SER A 50 -4.20 15.37 10.20
CA SER A 50 -4.41 14.94 11.58
C SER A 50 -3.68 13.64 11.94
N ALA A 51 -3.30 12.80 10.96
CA ALA A 51 -2.52 11.59 11.22
C ALA A 51 -1.19 11.89 11.95
N ARG A 52 -0.60 13.06 11.71
CA ARG A 52 0.63 13.51 12.39
C ARG A 52 0.42 13.76 13.87
N SER A 53 -0.67 14.43 14.25
CA SER A 53 -1.00 14.68 15.65
C SER A 53 -1.43 13.41 16.37
N LEU A 54 -1.95 12.42 15.65
CA LEU A 54 -2.27 11.07 16.15
C LEU A 54 -1.03 10.16 16.31
N GLY A 55 0.18 10.68 16.07
CA GLY A 55 1.44 9.99 16.36
C GLY A 55 2.09 9.31 15.16
N PHE A 56 1.53 9.39 13.95
CA PHE A 56 2.18 8.85 12.75
C PHE A 56 3.32 9.77 12.29
N LYS A 57 4.58 9.40 12.56
CA LYS A 57 5.76 10.26 12.31
C LYS A 57 6.68 9.80 11.18
N LEU A 58 6.48 8.60 10.63
CA LEU A 58 7.30 8.08 9.54
C LEU A 58 6.98 8.77 8.20
N PRO A 59 7.87 8.72 7.20
CA PRO A 59 7.51 9.07 5.82
C PRO A 59 6.32 8.24 5.37
N ALA A 60 5.29 8.89 4.82
CA ALA A 60 4.13 8.22 4.28
C ALA A 60 3.42 9.10 3.25
N ALA A 61 2.73 8.42 2.36
CA ALA A 61 1.83 8.96 1.36
C ALA A 61 0.45 8.32 1.58
N GLY A 62 -0.63 9.09 1.51
CA GLY A 62 -1.96 8.56 1.77
C GLY A 62 -3.08 9.40 1.20
N LYS A 63 -4.30 8.87 1.30
CA LYS A 63 -5.52 9.58 0.89
C LYS A 63 -6.64 9.26 1.87
N THR A 64 -7.51 10.25 2.09
CA THR A 64 -8.76 10.08 2.83
C THR A 64 -9.86 9.52 1.93
N GLY A 65 -10.68 8.62 2.48
CA GLY A 65 -11.95 8.20 1.90
C GLY A 65 -13.06 8.51 2.90
N THR A 66 -14.07 9.25 2.47
CA THR A 66 -15.29 9.54 3.25
C THR A 66 -16.47 9.30 2.34
N THR A 67 -17.39 8.46 2.75
CA THR A 67 -18.65 8.23 2.06
C THR A 67 -19.75 9.11 2.67
N ASN A 68 -20.89 9.22 1.98
CA ASN A 68 -22.00 10.03 2.48
C ASN A 68 -22.53 9.46 3.79
N ASP A 69 -22.88 10.32 4.75
CA ASP A 69 -23.34 9.95 6.09
C ASP A 69 -22.38 9.01 6.87
N TYR A 70 -21.10 8.95 6.49
CA TYR A 70 -20.12 8.01 7.03
C TYR A 70 -20.53 6.53 6.88
N LYS A 71 -21.31 6.20 5.84
CA LYS A 71 -21.81 4.85 5.54
C LYS A 71 -21.21 4.23 4.29
#